data_AF-A0A178CJM7-F1
#
_entry.id   AF-A0A178CJM7-F1
#
_cell.length_a   1.000
_cell.length_b   1.000
_cell.length_c   1.000
_cell.angle_alpha   90.00
_cell.angle_beta   90.00
_cell.angle_gamma   90.00
#
_symmetry.space_group_name_H-M   'P 1'
#
loop_
_entity.id
_entity.type
_entity.pdbx_description
1 polymer ?
#
loop_
_entity_poly.entity_id
_entity_poly.type
_entity_poly.pdbx_seq_one_letter_code
_entity_poly.pdbx_strand_id
1 'polypeptide(L)'
;MQWAVNALKDNWILDSGSNVHITSDRNALFDMRTPSIATEIVTGTGHCVAGAVGSVTTKDNTPVGLETMTITDVIHVPGFMTNIASLSRLIAKAFTSALRLVN
;
A
#
# COMPACT_ATOMS: atom_id res chain seq x y z
N MET A 1 3.19 -30.18 0.62
CA MET A 1 4.16 -29.16 1.07
C MET A 1 3.55 -27.80 0.71
N GLN A 2 2.83 -27.16 1.64
CA GLN A 2 1.95 -26.03 1.34
C GLN A 2 2.10 -24.95 2.42
N TRP A 3 3.22 -24.23 2.39
CA TRP A 3 3.49 -23.14 3.34
C TRP A 3 4.03 -21.86 2.70
N ALA A 4 4.28 -21.84 1.38
CA ALA A 4 4.91 -20.69 0.73
C ALA A 4 3.95 -19.80 -0.08
N VAL A 5 2.81 -20.32 -0.55
CA VAL A 5 1.99 -19.60 -1.55
C VAL A 5 1.01 -18.58 -0.93
N ASN A 6 0.61 -18.78 0.32
CA ASN A 6 -0.33 -17.87 1.00
C ASN A 6 0.38 -16.74 1.77
N ALA A 7 1.68 -16.87 2.05
CA ALA A 7 2.36 -15.88 2.89
C ALA A 7 2.47 -14.51 2.21
N LEU A 8 2.73 -14.43 0.90
CA LEU A 8 2.95 -13.14 0.25
C LEU A 8 1.66 -12.34 0.03
N LYS A 9 0.55 -13.01 -0.31
CA LYS A 9 -0.72 -12.35 -0.61
C LYS A 9 -1.20 -11.44 0.53
N ASP A 10 -1.01 -11.90 1.77
CA ASP A 10 -1.45 -11.20 2.97
C ASP A 10 -0.37 -10.28 3.56
N ASN A 11 0.82 -10.22 2.94
CA ASN A 11 1.95 -9.41 3.36
C ASN A 11 2.15 -8.18 2.46
N TRP A 12 2.91 -7.22 3.00
CA TRP A 12 3.30 -6.01 2.29
C TRP A 12 4.74 -6.12 1.79
N ILE A 13 4.94 -5.91 0.50
CA ILE A 13 6.27 -5.74 -0.08
C ILE A 13 6.58 -4.26 -0.14
N LEU A 14 7.69 -3.87 0.48
CA LEU A 14 8.26 -2.54 0.35
C LEU A 14 8.99 -2.45 -1.00
N ASP A 15 8.43 -1.70 -1.93
CA ASP A 15 8.87 -1.66 -3.33
C ASP A 15 9.37 -0.26 -3.71
N SER A 16 10.65 -0.17 -4.07
CA SER A 16 11.27 1.06 -4.57
C SER A 16 10.94 1.36 -6.03
N GLY A 17 10.53 0.35 -6.81
CA GLY A 17 10.11 0.49 -8.20
C GLY A 17 8.67 0.95 -8.37
N SER A 18 7.84 0.83 -7.33
CA SER A 18 6.46 1.30 -7.36
C SER A 18 6.35 2.78 -6.99
N ASN A 19 5.53 3.51 -7.75
CA ASN A 19 5.12 4.88 -7.44
C ASN A 19 3.72 4.96 -6.81
N VAL A 20 3.08 3.82 -6.48
CA VAL A 20 1.75 3.72 -5.88
C VAL A 20 1.71 2.66 -4.78
N HIS A 21 0.71 2.76 -3.88
CA HIS A 21 0.42 1.70 -2.92
C HIS A 21 -0.71 0.83 -3.47
N ILE A 22 -0.61 -0.49 -3.35
CA ILE A 22 -1.62 -1.43 -3.87
C ILE A 22 -2.02 -2.42 -2.77
N THR A 23 -3.32 -2.71 -2.68
CA THR A 23 -3.85 -3.84 -1.92
C THR A 23 -4.76 -4.70 -2.79
N SER A 24 -4.75 -6.01 -2.57
CA SER A 24 -5.75 -6.92 -3.13
C SER A 24 -6.98 -7.10 -2.22
N ASP A 25 -6.86 -6.70 -0.95
CA ASP A 25 -7.92 -6.80 0.04
C ASP A 25 -8.67 -5.47 0.16
N ARG A 26 -9.90 -5.44 -0.37
CA ARG A 26 -10.79 -4.29 -0.24
C ARG A 26 -11.19 -4.01 1.21
N ASN A 27 -11.31 -5.04 2.04
CA ASN A 27 -11.79 -4.90 3.42
C ASN A 27 -10.75 -4.30 4.36
N ALA A 28 -9.47 -4.33 3.97
CA ALA A 28 -8.40 -3.64 4.66
C ALA A 28 -8.49 -2.10 4.53
N LEU A 29 -9.25 -1.59 3.56
CA LEU A 29 -9.39 -0.15 3.33
C LEU A 29 -10.41 0.50 4.27
N PHE A 30 -10.01 1.62 4.86
CA PHE A 30 -10.90 2.60 5.48
C PHE A 30 -10.76 3.97 4.80
N ASP A 31 -11.67 4.91 5.13
CA ASP A 31 -11.76 6.24 4.48
C ASP A 31 -11.77 6.16 2.95
N MET A 32 -12.55 5.21 2.43
CA MET A 32 -12.60 4.93 1.00
C MET A 32 -13.18 6.10 0.20
N ARG A 33 -12.54 6.39 -0.92
CA ARG A 33 -12.96 7.34 -1.94
C ARG A 33 -12.93 6.72 -3.32
N THR A 34 -13.79 7.21 -4.21
CA THR A 34 -13.71 6.89 -5.63
C THR A 34 -12.42 7.48 -6.21
N PRO A 35 -11.65 6.74 -7.02
CA PRO A 35 -10.54 7.31 -7.76
C PRO A 35 -11.04 8.50 -8.62
N SER A 36 -10.35 9.64 -8.57
CA SER A 36 -10.78 10.86 -9.30
C SER A 36 -10.62 10.74 -10.81
N ILE A 37 -9.81 9.79 -11.28
CA ILE A 37 -9.59 9.41 -12.67
C ILE A 37 -9.56 7.88 -12.70
N ALA A 38 -10.03 7.27 -13.81
CA ALA A 38 -9.81 5.85 -14.07
C ALA A 38 -8.31 5.56 -13.93
N THR A 39 -7.91 5.10 -12.75
CA THR A 39 -6.50 4.95 -12.41
C THR A 39 -6.08 3.63 -13.04
N GLU A 40 -5.64 3.73 -14.28
CA GLU A 40 -5.02 2.64 -14.99
C GLU A 40 -3.63 2.44 -14.39
N ILE A 41 -3.45 1.32 -13.70
CA ILE A 41 -2.17 0.97 -13.11
C ILE A 41 -1.43 0.10 -14.10
N VAL A 42 -0.27 0.58 -14.56
CA VAL A 42 0.63 -0.21 -15.39
C VAL A 42 1.51 -1.06 -14.48
N THR A 43 1.55 -2.35 -14.77
CA THR A 43 2.27 -3.37 -14.01
C THR A 43 3.12 -4.19 -14.97
N GLY A 44 4.02 -5.03 -14.45
CA GLY A 44 4.80 -5.95 -15.28
C GLY A 44 3.93 -6.91 -16.11
N THR A 45 2.67 -7.14 -15.72
CA THR A 45 1.73 -8.04 -16.43
C THR A 45 0.71 -7.29 -17.29
N GLY A 46 0.83 -5.97 -17.42
CA GLY A 46 -0.09 -5.13 -18.20
C GLY A 46 -0.88 -4.15 -17.35
N HIS A 47 -2.11 -3.87 -17.76
CA HIS A 47 -2.95 -2.81 -17.21
C HIS A 47 -3.95 -3.34 -16.19
N CYS A 48 -4.07 -2.69 -15.05
CA CYS A 48 -5.01 -3.02 -13.99
C CYS A 48 -5.96 -1.86 -13.71
N VAL A 49 -7.23 -2.19 -13.41
CA VAL A 49 -8.27 -1.20 -13.09
C VAL A 49 -8.38 -1.06 -11.58
N ALA A 50 -8.24 0.18 -11.09
CA ALA A 50 -8.46 0.51 -9.68
C ALA A 50 -9.94 0.36 -9.30
N GLY A 51 -10.23 -0.38 -8.23
CA GLY A 51 -11.59 -0.56 -7.69
C GLY A 51 -11.98 0.45 -6.62
N ALA A 52 -11.03 0.94 -5.82
CA ALA A 52 -11.22 1.95 -4.78
C ALA A 52 -9.87 2.56 -4.36
N VAL A 53 -9.88 3.72 -3.70
CA VAL A 53 -8.71 4.25 -3.00
C VAL A 53 -9.07 4.47 -1.54
N GLY A 54 -8.18 4.14 -0.60
CA GLY A 54 -8.40 4.38 0.82
C GLY A 54 -7.10 4.38 1.61
N SER A 55 -7.20 4.13 2.91
CA SER A 55 -6.08 3.99 3.83
C SER A 55 -6.04 2.59 4.42
N VAL A 56 -4.84 2.12 4.78
CA VAL A 56 -4.64 0.85 5.49
C VAL A 56 -3.79 1.10 6.74
N THR A 57 -4.10 0.39 7.81
CA THR A 57 -3.28 0.33 9.02
C THR A 57 -2.48 -0.98 9.01
N THR A 58 -1.15 -0.88 9.01
CA THR A 58 -0.25 -2.02 9.19
C THR A 58 0.30 -2.05 10.61
N LYS A 59 0.60 -3.25 11.09
CA LYS A 59 1.31 -3.46 12.35
C LYS A 59 2.63 -4.14 12.02
N ASP A 60 3.72 -3.43 12.26
CA ASP A 60 5.04 -3.82 11.79
C ASP A 60 5.97 -4.05 12.98
N ASN A 61 6.70 -5.15 12.96
CA ASN A 61 7.76 -5.40 13.94
C ASN A 61 8.96 -4.54 13.58
N THR A 62 9.29 -3.59 14.45
CA THR A 62 10.47 -2.75 14.34
C THR A 62 11.53 -3.20 15.35
N PRO A 63 12.80 -2.76 15.21
CA PRO A 63 13.82 -3.03 16.22
C PRO A 63 13.47 -2.56 17.65
N VAL A 64 12.52 -1.63 17.79
CA VAL A 64 12.09 -1.06 19.07
C VAL A 64 10.75 -1.60 19.57
N GLY A 65 10.08 -2.46 18.80
CA GLY A 65 8.80 -3.06 19.16
C GLY A 65 7.79 -3.06 18.02
N LEU A 66 6.56 -3.45 18.34
CA LEU A 66 5.44 -3.44 17.41
C LEU A 66 4.93 -2.02 17.22
N GLU A 67 5.08 -1.48 16.02
CA GLU A 67 4.61 -0.14 15.66
C GLU A 67 3.42 -0.22 14.71
N THR A 68 2.59 0.82 14.73
CA THR A 68 1.43 0.94 13.84
C THR A 68 1.68 2.03 12.81
N MET A 69 1.55 1.70 11.53
CA MET A 69 1.69 2.67 10.43
C MET A 69 0.37 2.82 9.68
N THR A 70 0.02 4.06 9.33
CA THR A 70 -1.10 4.35 8.43
C THR A 70 -0.60 4.74 7.04
N ILE A 71 -0.84 3.85 6.08
CA ILE A 71 -0.55 4.06 4.67
C ILE A 71 -1.80 4.68 4.03
N THR A 72 -1.66 5.88 3.48
CA THR A 72 -2.76 6.60 2.82
C THR A 72 -2.65 6.44 1.30
N ASP A 73 -3.76 6.67 0.59
CA ASP A 73 -3.83 6.59 -0.87
C ASP A 73 -3.40 5.22 -1.41
N VAL A 74 -3.90 4.16 -0.75
CA VAL A 74 -3.77 2.76 -1.16
C VAL A 74 -4.84 2.45 -2.19
N ILE A 75 -4.42 1.95 -3.33
CA ILE A 75 -5.32 1.59 -4.43
C ILE A 75 -5.69 0.11 -4.29
N HIS A 76 -6.99 -0.18 -4.26
CA HIS A 76 -7.48 -1.55 -4.34
C HIS A 76 -7.46 -2.04 -5.79
N VAL A 77 -6.74 -3.13 -6.03
CA VAL A 77 -6.68 -3.82 -7.32
C VAL A 77 -7.13 -5.27 -7.12
N PRO A 78 -8.36 -5.63 -7.53
CA PRO A 78 -8.87 -6.98 -7.39
C PRO A 78 -7.93 -8.01 -8.03
N GLY A 79 -7.59 -9.07 -7.31
CA GLY A 79 -6.77 -10.16 -7.84
C GLY A 79 -5.27 -9.86 -7.99
N PHE A 80 -4.80 -8.71 -7.49
CA PHE A 80 -3.35 -8.43 -7.46
C PHE A 80 -2.60 -9.42 -6.55
N MET A 81 -1.36 -9.75 -6.90
CA MET A 81 -0.67 -10.90 -6.31
C MET A 81 -0.24 -10.70 -4.85
N THR A 82 0.05 -9.46 -4.43
CA THR A 82 0.59 -9.12 -3.10
C THR A 82 0.36 -7.64 -2.81
N ASN A 83 0.30 -7.24 -1.54
CA ASN A 83 0.19 -5.82 -1.22
C ASN A 83 1.54 -5.12 -1.46
N ILE A 84 1.50 -3.89 -2.00
CA ILE A 84 2.68 -3.11 -2.35
C ILE A 84 2.68 -1.80 -1.56
N ALA A 85 3.75 -1.55 -0.83
CA ALA A 85 4.08 -0.26 -0.25
C ALA A 85 5.16 0.42 -1.09
N SER A 86 4.79 1.46 -1.85
CA SER A 86 5.78 2.33 -2.50
C SER A 86 6.71 2.99 -1.47
N LEU A 87 7.99 2.64 -1.51
CA LEU A 87 9.00 3.19 -0.61
C LEU A 87 9.15 4.70 -0.79
N SER A 88 9.17 5.18 -2.02
CA SER A 88 9.34 6.60 -2.34
C SER A 88 8.22 7.46 -1.77
N ARG A 89 6.97 6.97 -1.80
CA ARG A 89 5.82 7.66 -1.19
C ARG A 89 5.85 7.68 0.33
N LEU A 90 6.25 6.58 0.97
CA LEU A 90 6.40 6.53 2.43
C LEU A 90 7.46 7.54 2.90
N ILE A 91 8.60 7.58 2.22
CA ILE A 91 9.68 8.54 2.51
C ILE A 91 9.17 9.99 2.35
N ALA A 92 8.53 10.32 1.22
CA ALA A 92 8.01 11.67 0.98
C ALA A 92 7.00 12.12 2.05
N LYS A 93 6.12 11.21 2.49
CA LYS A 93 5.16 11.48 3.56
C LYS A 93 5.86 11.71 4.90
N ALA A 94 6.85 10.88 5.25
CA ALA A 94 7.62 11.05 6.48
C ALA A 94 8.37 12.40 6.53
N PHE A 95 9.00 12.80 5.41
CA PHE A 95 9.62 14.12 5.29
C PHE A 95 8.62 15.27 5.45
N THR A 96 7.44 15.15 4.83
CA THR A 96 6.39 16.17 4.95
C THR A 96 5.89 16.29 6.39
N SER A 97 5.68 15.17 7.08
CA SER A 97 5.28 15.13 8.49
C SER A 97 6.36 15.72 9.40
N ALA A 98 7.64 15.41 9.17
CA ALA A 98 8.74 15.96 9.94
C ALA A 98 8.84 17.49 9.80
N LEU A 99 8.67 18.02 8.58
CA LEU A 99 8.66 19.47 8.33
C LEU A 99 7.49 20.17 9.03
N ARG A 100 6.35 19.50 9.21
CA ARG A 100 5.18 20.04 9.91
C ARG A 100 5.34 20.07 11.44
N LEU A 101 6.27 19.29 12.01
CA LEU A 101 6.53 19.26 13.45
C LEU A 101 7.57 20.28 13.91
N VAL A 102 8.25 20.95 12.97
CA VAL A 102 9.30 21.95 13.26
C VAL A 102 8.86 23.39 12.94
N ASN A 103 7.59 23.61 12.58
CA ASN A 103 6.96 24.91 12.38
C ASN A 103 5.73 25.05 13.29
#